data_AF-A0A374BFX5-F1
#
_entry.id   AF-A0A374BFX5-F1
#
_cell.length_a   1.000
_cell.length_b   1.000
_cell.length_c   1.000
_cell.angle_alpha   90.00
_cell.angle_beta   90.00
_cell.angle_gamma   90.00
#
_symmetry.space_group_name_H-M   'P 1'
#
loop_
_entity.id
_entity.type
_entity.pdbx_description
1 polymer ?
#
loop_
_entity_poly.entity_id
_entity_poly.type
_entity_poly.pdbx_seq_one_letter_code
_entity_poly.pdbx_strand_id
1 'polypeptide(L)'
;MDDKIKLTPEQLAGLQGFLQKNDITANMTVKREYNFKGENAKVFKRAKEFFGEYWLGNLRKLGVKRKMKNFSKDHPVNFLENADADYFSEEISKIYTDPEMLNEYIDRFFEMYEESVMLGLDCYAKSVGKEVDSLADDEIHKVVEKVAGVIDETLIETVMQGQQVSEIFGISKKIPQHEDFSEQLNQDKINFYNKWTHCKAKLGAPLFFSELSEEESTNIEGVKNFFANNPAEEQRYIFLRDEFAKTLNSTDKEIYYLSEKGLTQKEIADRLGYKTHSAVSKRMKIMNKDFKKFIGFEN
;
A
#
# COMPACT_ATOMS: atom_id res chain seq x y z
N MET A 1 12.46 -20.72 -33.14
CA MET A 1 11.54 -21.77 -32.65
C MET A 1 10.14 -21.28 -32.97
N ASP A 2 9.58 -21.66 -34.12
CA ASP A 2 8.34 -21.07 -34.64
C ASP A 2 7.25 -22.10 -34.99
N ASP A 3 7.22 -23.23 -34.28
CA ASP A 3 6.08 -24.15 -34.36
C ASP A 3 5.09 -23.81 -33.25
N LYS A 4 4.22 -22.82 -33.52
CA LYS A 4 3.06 -22.57 -32.66
C LYS A 4 2.14 -23.79 -32.72
N ILE A 5 2.04 -24.51 -31.61
CA ILE A 5 1.09 -25.61 -31.42
C ILE A 5 -0.32 -25.07 -31.72
N LYS A 6 -0.96 -25.60 -32.76
CA LYS A 6 -2.36 -25.29 -33.10
C LYS A 6 -3.25 -26.37 -32.48
N LEU A 7 -4.07 -25.98 -31.51
CA LEU A 7 -5.08 -26.86 -30.93
C LEU A 7 -6.16 -27.18 -31.98
N THR A 8 -6.65 -28.43 -31.98
CA THR A 8 -7.82 -28.78 -32.79
C THR A 8 -9.09 -28.12 -32.22
N PRO A 9 -10.15 -27.94 -33.02
CA PRO A 9 -11.42 -27.37 -32.53
C PRO A 9 -12.00 -28.12 -31.34
N GLU A 10 -11.87 -29.45 -31.30
CA GLU A 10 -12.33 -30.29 -30.18
C GLU A 10 -11.51 -30.08 -28.91
N GLN A 11 -10.18 -29.96 -29.05
CA GLN A 11 -9.30 -29.64 -27.92
C GLN A 11 -9.58 -28.25 -27.36
N LEU A 12 -9.83 -27.27 -28.24
CA LEU A 12 -10.20 -25.91 -27.85
C LEU A 12 -11.54 -25.91 -27.10
N ALA A 13 -12.56 -26.60 -27.62
CA ALA A 13 -13.87 -26.70 -26.98
C ALA A 13 -13.80 -27.41 -25.62
N GLY A 14 -13.01 -28.49 -25.52
CA GLY A 14 -12.76 -29.19 -24.25
C GLY A 14 -12.07 -28.30 -23.21
N LEU A 15 -11.05 -27.54 -23.62
CA LEU A 15 -10.37 -26.56 -22.77
C LEU A 15 -11.28 -25.41 -22.35
N GLN A 16 -12.10 -24.89 -23.26
CA GLN A 16 -13.08 -23.85 -22.95
C GLN A 16 -14.12 -24.32 -21.94
N GLY A 17 -14.69 -25.52 -22.10
CA GLY A 17 -15.64 -26.08 -21.14
C GLY A 17 -15.00 -26.38 -19.78
N PHE A 18 -13.75 -26.85 -19.77
CA PHE A 18 -12.99 -27.03 -18.54
C PHE A 18 -12.74 -25.70 -17.81
N LEU A 19 -12.31 -24.66 -18.53
CA LEU A 19 -12.10 -23.34 -17.95
C LEU A 19 -13.42 -22.74 -17.48
N GLN A 20 -14.49 -22.74 -18.27
CA GLN A 20 -15.79 -22.23 -17.83
C GLN A 20 -16.32 -22.89 -16.55
N LYS A 21 -15.99 -24.18 -16.33
CA LYS A 21 -16.43 -24.93 -15.16
C LYS A 21 -15.55 -24.72 -13.93
N ASN A 22 -14.26 -24.42 -14.11
CA ASN A 22 -13.26 -24.41 -13.03
C ASN A 22 -12.61 -23.04 -12.81
N ASP A 23 -12.74 -22.13 -13.78
CA ASP A 23 -12.19 -20.79 -13.75
C ASP A 23 -13.27 -19.80 -13.28
N ILE A 24 -13.35 -19.63 -11.97
CA ILE A 24 -14.19 -18.60 -11.32
C ILE A 24 -13.77 -17.17 -11.71
N THR A 25 -12.56 -16.97 -12.26
CA THR A 25 -12.08 -15.65 -12.67
C THR A 25 -12.64 -15.22 -14.02
N ALA A 26 -13.06 -16.15 -14.88
CA ALA A 26 -13.76 -15.85 -16.13
C ALA A 26 -15.18 -15.28 -15.92
N ASN A 27 -15.80 -15.53 -14.76
CA ASN A 27 -17.07 -14.91 -14.36
C ASN A 27 -16.88 -13.52 -13.71
N MET A 28 -15.64 -13.09 -13.47
CA MET A 28 -15.38 -11.71 -13.08
C MET A 28 -15.41 -10.85 -14.35
N THR A 29 -16.52 -10.16 -14.57
CA THR A 29 -16.60 -9.13 -15.61
C THR A 29 -15.48 -8.11 -15.38
N VAL A 30 -14.48 -8.08 -16.27
CA VAL A 30 -13.31 -7.16 -16.19
C VAL A 30 -13.75 -5.69 -16.25
N LYS A 31 -14.96 -5.43 -16.76
CA LYS A 31 -15.65 -4.14 -16.68
C LYS A 31 -17.06 -4.37 -16.12
N ARG A 32 -17.23 -4.11 -14.83
CA ARG A 32 -18.56 -4.09 -14.21
C ARG A 32 -19.19 -2.73 -14.44
N GLU A 33 -20.38 -2.69 -15.03
CA GLU A 33 -21.17 -1.47 -15.15
C GLU A 33 -21.93 -1.26 -13.84
N TYR A 34 -21.38 -0.41 -12.97
CA TYR A 34 -22.03 -0.10 -11.70
C TYR A 34 -23.18 0.90 -11.89
N ASN A 35 -24.29 0.66 -11.21
CA ASN A 35 -25.38 1.64 -11.12
C ASN A 35 -25.03 2.74 -10.11
N PHE A 36 -24.25 3.73 -10.55
CA PHE A 36 -23.85 4.88 -9.75
C PHE A 36 -24.92 5.98 -9.63
N LYS A 37 -26.21 5.64 -9.67
CA LYS A 37 -27.29 6.64 -9.60
C LYS A 37 -28.13 6.49 -8.32
N GLY A 38 -28.58 7.62 -7.79
CA GLY A 38 -29.57 7.66 -6.71
C GLY A 38 -29.06 7.10 -5.38
N GLU A 39 -29.94 6.37 -4.67
CA GLU A 39 -29.63 5.77 -3.37
C GLU A 39 -28.62 4.62 -3.48
N ASN A 40 -28.64 3.86 -4.58
CA ASN A 40 -27.71 2.75 -4.83
C ASN A 40 -26.25 3.20 -4.74
N ALA A 41 -25.92 4.37 -5.28
CA ALA A 41 -24.57 4.93 -5.21
C ALA A 41 -24.13 5.28 -3.78
N LYS A 42 -25.08 5.72 -2.93
CA LYS A 42 -24.80 6.06 -1.52
C LYS A 42 -24.55 4.79 -0.72
N VAL A 43 -25.39 3.77 -0.93
CA VAL A 43 -25.26 2.46 -0.28
C VAL A 43 -23.96 1.80 -0.70
N PHE A 44 -23.67 1.76 -2.00
CA PHE A 44 -22.42 1.23 -2.54
C PHE A 44 -21.20 1.87 -1.88
N LYS A 45 -21.15 3.20 -1.84
CA LYS A 45 -20.02 3.92 -1.24
C LYS A 45 -19.85 3.57 0.24
N ARG A 46 -20.95 3.53 0.99
CA ARG A 46 -20.93 3.19 2.43
C ARG A 46 -20.48 1.76 2.67
N ALA A 47 -21.00 0.81 1.89
CA ALA A 47 -20.63 -0.60 1.97
C ALA A 47 -19.13 -0.80 1.63
N LYS A 48 -18.62 -0.05 0.64
CA LYS A 48 -17.22 -0.11 0.24
C LYS A 48 -16.28 0.40 1.34
N GLU A 49 -16.63 1.54 1.95
CA GLU A 49 -15.88 2.09 3.08
C GLU A 49 -15.86 1.12 4.26
N PHE A 50 -17.03 0.56 4.61
CA PHE A 50 -17.16 -0.42 5.68
C PHE A 50 -16.31 -1.68 5.41
N PHE A 51 -16.43 -2.28 4.23
CA PHE A 51 -15.67 -3.47 3.87
C PHE A 51 -14.15 -3.24 3.96
N GLY A 52 -13.67 -2.10 3.45
CA GLY A 52 -12.26 -1.73 3.51
C GLY A 52 -11.72 -1.65 4.95
N GLU A 53 -12.51 -1.15 5.89
CA GLU A 53 -12.11 -1.08 7.31
C GLU A 53 -11.89 -2.47 7.92
N TYR A 54 -12.84 -3.39 7.71
CA TYR A 54 -12.73 -4.77 8.21
C TYR A 54 -11.61 -5.55 7.52
N TRP A 55 -11.48 -5.39 6.20
CA TRP A 55 -10.39 -6.01 5.43
C TRP A 55 -9.02 -5.59 5.94
N LEU A 56 -8.79 -4.28 6.11
CA LEU A 56 -7.54 -3.73 6.63
C LEU A 56 -7.29 -4.16 8.09
N GLY A 57 -8.35 -4.29 8.89
CA GLY A 57 -8.29 -4.82 10.25
C GLY A 57 -7.76 -6.26 10.29
N ASN A 58 -8.29 -7.12 9.41
CA ASN A 58 -7.95 -8.53 9.34
C ASN A 58 -6.56 -8.82 8.76
N LEU A 59 -6.01 -7.95 7.90
CA LEU A 59 -4.66 -8.11 7.34
C LEU A 59 -3.59 -8.35 8.42
N ARG A 60 -3.70 -7.67 9.58
CA ARG A 60 -2.74 -7.84 10.68
C ARG A 60 -2.79 -9.24 11.29
N LYS A 61 -3.99 -9.82 11.40
CA LYS A 61 -4.18 -11.18 11.93
C LYS A 61 -3.52 -12.22 11.02
N LEU A 62 -3.60 -11.98 9.70
CA LEU A 62 -2.96 -12.80 8.67
C LEU A 62 -1.45 -12.54 8.51
N GLY A 63 -0.82 -11.81 9.44
CA GLY A 63 0.63 -11.57 9.46
C GLY A 63 1.11 -10.47 8.51
N VAL A 64 0.21 -9.74 7.85
CA VAL A 64 0.54 -8.60 6.99
C VAL A 64 0.75 -7.35 7.85
N LYS A 65 2.00 -7.09 8.25
CA LYS A 65 2.38 -5.99 9.16
C LYS A 65 2.75 -4.67 8.48
N ARG A 66 2.58 -4.56 7.15
CA ARG A 66 2.98 -3.36 6.41
C ARG A 66 1.84 -2.37 6.26
N LYS A 67 2.19 -1.09 6.06
CA LYS A 67 1.22 -0.03 5.83
C LYS A 67 0.81 -0.07 4.36
N MET A 68 -0.39 -0.58 4.08
CA MET A 68 -0.88 -0.76 2.70
C MET A 68 -0.95 0.54 1.88
N LYS A 69 -1.07 1.70 2.54
CA LYS A 69 -0.97 3.04 1.91
C LYS A 69 0.37 3.35 1.23
N ASN A 70 1.44 2.62 1.56
CA ASN A 70 2.76 2.77 0.95
C ASN A 70 2.85 2.06 -0.42
N PHE A 71 1.86 1.21 -0.71
CA PHE A 71 1.77 0.41 -1.92
C PHE A 71 0.79 1.05 -2.89
N SER A 72 0.98 0.80 -4.18
CA SER A 72 0.09 1.28 -5.22
C SER A 72 -1.26 0.57 -5.14
N LYS A 73 -2.25 1.11 -5.84
CA LYS A 73 -3.53 0.46 -6.10
C LYS A 73 -3.39 -0.85 -6.89
N ASP A 74 -2.30 -0.98 -7.66
CA ASP A 74 -2.01 -2.15 -8.49
C ASP A 74 -1.21 -3.23 -7.72
N HIS A 75 -0.75 -2.93 -6.50
CA HIS A 75 -0.14 -3.93 -5.63
C HIS A 75 -1.14 -5.08 -5.37
N PRO A 76 -0.74 -6.35 -5.49
CA PRO A 76 -1.66 -7.49 -5.50
C PRO A 76 -2.70 -7.51 -4.37
N VAL A 77 -2.28 -7.17 -3.14
CA VAL A 77 -3.18 -7.15 -1.98
C VAL A 77 -4.14 -5.94 -1.99
N ASN A 78 -3.70 -4.78 -2.48
CA ASN A 78 -4.57 -3.60 -2.60
C ASN A 78 -5.55 -3.78 -3.76
N PHE A 79 -5.10 -4.39 -4.85
CA PHE A 79 -5.97 -4.73 -5.97
C PHE A 79 -7.07 -5.69 -5.53
N LEU A 80 -6.72 -6.74 -4.77
CA LEU A 80 -7.66 -7.72 -4.26
C LEU A 80 -8.66 -7.11 -3.27
N GLU A 81 -8.19 -6.29 -2.33
CA GLU A 81 -9.04 -5.51 -1.42
C GLU A 81 -10.09 -4.70 -2.19
N ASN A 82 -9.66 -3.97 -3.23
CA ASN A 82 -10.56 -3.16 -4.03
C ASN A 82 -11.55 -4.01 -4.84
N ALA A 83 -11.12 -5.14 -5.38
CA ALA A 83 -11.96 -6.03 -6.16
C ALA A 83 -13.05 -6.68 -5.30
N ASP A 84 -12.70 -7.13 -4.09
CA ASP A 84 -13.64 -7.69 -3.15
C ASP A 84 -14.60 -6.63 -2.62
N ALA A 85 -14.07 -5.46 -2.25
CA ALA A 85 -14.88 -4.33 -1.80
C ALA A 85 -15.91 -3.93 -2.87
N ASP A 86 -15.51 -3.87 -4.14
CA ASP A 86 -16.42 -3.59 -5.26
C ASP A 86 -17.48 -4.69 -5.42
N TYR A 87 -17.10 -5.97 -5.33
CA TYR A 87 -18.03 -7.09 -5.43
C TYR A 87 -19.08 -7.08 -4.31
N PHE A 88 -18.66 -7.04 -3.05
CA PHE A 88 -19.59 -7.07 -1.93
C PHE A 88 -20.47 -5.82 -1.89
N SER A 89 -19.92 -4.64 -2.19
CA SER A 89 -20.70 -3.41 -2.22
C SER A 89 -21.78 -3.41 -3.30
N GLU A 90 -21.50 -4.05 -4.43
CA GLU A 90 -22.49 -4.23 -5.50
C GLU A 90 -23.63 -5.14 -5.05
N GLU A 91 -23.33 -6.30 -4.48
CA GLU A 91 -24.35 -7.25 -4.00
C GLU A 91 -25.18 -6.64 -2.86
N ILE A 92 -24.54 -5.97 -1.90
CA ILE A 92 -25.24 -5.25 -0.81
C ILE A 92 -26.16 -4.17 -1.38
N SER A 93 -25.72 -3.45 -2.41
CA SER A 93 -26.54 -2.41 -3.04
C SER A 93 -27.77 -3.01 -3.73
N LYS A 94 -27.65 -4.18 -4.37
CA LYS A 94 -28.79 -4.89 -4.97
C LYS A 94 -29.80 -5.31 -3.90
N ILE A 95 -29.31 -5.94 -2.83
CA ILE A 95 -30.15 -6.40 -1.70
C ILE A 95 -30.87 -5.22 -1.05
N TYR A 96 -30.16 -4.14 -0.73
CA TYR A 96 -30.73 -2.98 -0.03
C TYR A 96 -31.85 -2.29 -0.82
N THR A 97 -31.77 -2.32 -2.15
CA THR A 97 -32.74 -1.61 -3.01
C THR A 97 -34.00 -2.41 -3.31
N ASP A 98 -34.04 -3.67 -2.88
CA ASP A 98 -35.18 -4.56 -2.97
C ASP A 98 -35.68 -4.89 -1.56
N PRO A 99 -36.82 -4.32 -1.12
CA PRO A 99 -37.35 -4.58 0.22
C PRO A 99 -37.65 -6.05 0.52
N GLU A 100 -38.05 -6.84 -0.48
CA GLU A 100 -38.34 -8.27 -0.28
C GLU A 100 -37.05 -9.04 -0.01
N MET A 101 -36.02 -8.83 -0.85
CA MET A 101 -34.70 -9.43 -0.61
C MET A 101 -34.10 -8.97 0.71
N LEU A 102 -34.19 -7.67 1.04
CA LEU A 102 -33.65 -7.15 2.29
C LEU A 102 -34.26 -7.83 3.51
N ASN A 103 -35.59 -7.97 3.55
CA ASN A 103 -36.27 -8.67 4.64
C ASN A 103 -35.87 -10.14 4.71
N GLU A 104 -35.78 -10.82 3.57
CA GLU A 104 -35.32 -12.22 3.52
C GLU A 104 -33.91 -12.40 4.11
N TYR A 105 -32.97 -11.50 3.80
CA TYR A 105 -31.61 -11.57 4.35
C TYR A 105 -31.57 -11.22 5.85
N ILE A 106 -32.43 -10.32 6.32
CA ILE A 106 -32.57 -10.02 7.76
C ILE A 106 -33.10 -11.25 8.51
N ASP A 107 -34.15 -11.89 7.98
CA ASP A 107 -34.73 -13.09 8.59
C ASP A 107 -33.68 -14.20 8.64
N ARG A 108 -32.96 -14.44 7.54
CA ARG A 108 -31.85 -15.42 7.51
C ARG A 108 -30.74 -15.10 8.51
N PHE A 109 -30.40 -13.82 8.71
CA PHE A 109 -29.42 -13.44 9.72
C PHE A 109 -29.87 -13.89 11.11
N PHE A 110 -31.11 -13.60 11.48
CA PHE A 110 -31.63 -14.02 12.78
C PHE A 110 -31.79 -15.53 12.87
N GLU A 111 -32.19 -16.23 11.81
CA GLU A 111 -32.25 -17.70 11.80
C GLU A 111 -30.86 -18.35 11.99
N MET A 112 -29.84 -17.84 11.31
CA MET A 112 -28.49 -18.42 11.36
C MET A 112 -27.75 -18.08 12.66
N TYR A 113 -28.00 -16.88 13.20
CA TYR A 113 -27.22 -16.34 14.32
C TYR A 113 -28.06 -16.10 15.57
N GLU A 114 -29.26 -16.69 15.66
CA GLU A 114 -30.17 -16.57 16.80
C GLU A 114 -29.44 -16.80 18.12
N GLU A 115 -28.74 -17.94 18.25
CA GLU A 115 -28.02 -18.32 19.46
C GLU A 115 -26.94 -17.28 19.82
N SER A 116 -26.23 -16.74 18.83
CA SER A 116 -25.18 -15.74 19.04
C SER A 116 -25.76 -14.40 19.49
N VAL A 117 -26.88 -13.99 18.90
CA VAL A 117 -27.60 -12.77 19.26
C VAL A 117 -28.18 -12.90 20.67
N MET A 118 -28.86 -14.01 20.98
CA MET A 118 -29.45 -14.26 22.30
C MET A 118 -28.39 -14.31 23.39
N LEU A 119 -27.26 -14.98 23.14
CA LEU A 119 -26.13 -15.00 24.07
C LEU A 119 -25.54 -13.60 24.28
N GLY A 120 -25.44 -12.80 23.22
CA GLY A 120 -25.02 -11.40 23.29
C GLY A 120 -25.94 -10.55 24.17
N LEU A 121 -27.25 -10.73 24.01
CA LEU A 121 -28.28 -10.01 24.77
C LEU A 121 -28.26 -10.42 26.25
N ASP A 122 -28.18 -11.72 26.54
CA ASP A 122 -28.05 -12.27 27.90
C ASP A 122 -26.82 -11.70 28.62
N CYS A 123 -25.67 -11.71 27.95
CA CYS A 123 -24.43 -11.17 28.51
C CYS A 123 -24.53 -9.68 28.79
N TYR A 124 -25.14 -8.91 27.87
CA TYR A 124 -25.34 -7.48 28.05
C TYR A 124 -26.31 -7.18 29.20
N ALA A 125 -27.47 -7.84 29.24
CA ALA A 125 -28.49 -7.69 30.27
C ALA A 125 -27.91 -7.94 31.67
N LYS A 126 -27.15 -9.04 31.83
CA LYS A 126 -26.41 -9.34 33.08
C LYS A 126 -25.42 -8.24 33.46
N SER A 127 -24.73 -7.66 32.49
CA SER A 127 -23.74 -6.59 32.74
C SER A 127 -24.36 -5.29 33.24
N VAL A 128 -25.62 -5.02 32.87
CA VAL A 128 -26.38 -3.84 33.30
C VAL A 128 -27.38 -4.15 34.43
N GLY A 129 -27.42 -5.39 34.92
CA GLY A 129 -28.31 -5.82 36.00
C GLY A 129 -29.80 -5.83 35.62
N LYS A 130 -30.11 -6.08 34.35
CA LYS A 130 -31.48 -6.17 33.81
C LYS A 130 -31.78 -7.60 33.35
N GLU A 131 -33.07 -7.89 33.20
CA GLU A 131 -33.56 -9.03 32.41
C GLU A 131 -33.57 -8.66 30.92
N VAL A 132 -33.45 -9.65 30.04
CA VAL A 132 -33.41 -9.43 28.58
C VAL A 132 -34.67 -8.72 28.07
N ASP A 133 -35.84 -9.10 28.55
CA ASP A 133 -37.14 -8.51 28.17
C ASP A 133 -37.29 -7.04 28.61
N SER A 134 -36.36 -6.54 29.44
CA SER A 134 -36.35 -5.16 29.94
C SER A 134 -35.31 -4.28 29.23
N LEU A 135 -34.64 -4.78 28.20
CA LEU A 135 -33.72 -4.00 27.39
C LEU A 135 -34.47 -3.02 26.48
N ALA A 136 -33.94 -1.81 26.36
CA ALA A 136 -34.45 -0.82 25.42
C ALA A 136 -33.94 -1.09 23.99
N ASP A 137 -34.65 -0.58 22.98
CA ASP A 137 -34.32 -0.79 21.57
C ASP A 137 -32.88 -0.39 21.21
N ASP A 138 -32.38 0.71 21.79
CA ASP A 138 -31.00 1.17 21.58
C ASP A 138 -29.95 0.22 22.19
N GLU A 139 -30.28 -0.39 23.33
CA GLU A 139 -29.46 -1.43 23.95
C GLU A 139 -29.41 -2.70 23.08
N ILE A 140 -30.56 -3.11 22.53
CA ILE A 140 -30.66 -4.26 21.63
C ILE A 140 -29.88 -3.99 20.34
N HIS A 141 -30.07 -2.84 19.70
CA HIS A 141 -29.34 -2.45 18.49
C HIS A 141 -27.83 -2.50 18.68
N LYS A 142 -27.33 -2.00 19.81
CA LYS A 142 -25.90 -2.03 20.13
C LYS A 142 -25.34 -3.44 20.26
N VAL A 143 -26.13 -4.37 20.80
CA VAL A 143 -25.73 -5.78 20.91
C VAL A 143 -25.72 -6.43 19.54
N VAL A 144 -26.79 -6.27 18.76
CA VAL A 144 -26.90 -6.84 17.40
C VAL A 144 -25.78 -6.31 16.50
N GLU A 145 -25.49 -5.01 16.55
CA GLU A 145 -24.39 -4.39 15.79
C GLU A 145 -23.03 -5.00 16.13
N LYS A 146 -22.77 -5.29 17.42
CA LYS A 146 -21.54 -5.97 17.82
C LYS A 146 -21.47 -7.41 17.33
N VAL A 147 -22.57 -8.15 17.41
CA VAL A 147 -22.64 -9.53 16.92
C VAL A 147 -22.42 -9.57 15.40
N ALA A 148 -23.12 -8.71 14.65
CA ALA A 148 -22.92 -8.53 13.22
C ALA A 148 -21.47 -8.18 12.90
N GLY A 149 -20.86 -7.24 13.63
CA GLY A 149 -19.47 -6.87 13.43
C GLY A 149 -18.47 -8.03 13.62
N VAL A 150 -18.70 -8.92 14.59
CA VAL A 150 -17.84 -10.12 14.78
C VAL A 150 -18.04 -11.12 13.63
N ILE A 151 -19.26 -11.27 13.14
CA ILE A 151 -19.59 -12.12 12.00
C ILE A 151 -18.92 -11.59 10.73
N ASP A 152 -19.06 -10.29 10.44
CA ASP A 152 -18.43 -9.64 9.29
C ASP A 152 -16.90 -9.81 9.32
N GLU A 153 -16.30 -9.60 10.49
CA GLU A 153 -14.86 -9.81 10.69
C GLU A 153 -14.45 -11.25 10.38
N THR A 154 -15.24 -12.24 10.83
CA THR A 154 -14.98 -13.67 10.61
C THR A 154 -15.17 -14.08 9.15
N LEU A 155 -16.24 -13.60 8.49
CA LEU A 155 -16.53 -13.89 7.09
C LEU A 155 -15.47 -13.29 6.17
N ILE A 156 -15.09 -12.04 6.40
CA ILE A 156 -14.02 -11.37 5.65
C ILE A 156 -12.69 -12.10 5.86
N GLU A 157 -12.36 -12.49 7.10
CA GLU A 157 -11.17 -13.30 7.35
C GLU A 157 -11.20 -14.62 6.58
N THR A 158 -12.35 -15.29 6.53
CA THR A 158 -12.54 -16.55 5.80
C THR A 158 -12.32 -16.37 4.29
N VAL A 159 -12.86 -15.28 3.71
CA VAL A 159 -12.64 -14.93 2.30
C VAL A 159 -11.15 -14.70 2.03
N MET A 160 -10.48 -13.93 2.88
CA MET A 160 -9.05 -13.64 2.75
C MET A 160 -8.19 -14.92 2.85
N GLN A 161 -8.56 -15.86 3.72
CA GLN A 161 -7.90 -17.16 3.81
C GLN A 161 -8.14 -18.00 2.55
N GLY A 162 -9.38 -18.05 2.05
CA GLY A 162 -9.74 -18.77 0.82
C GLY A 162 -9.00 -18.25 -0.41
N GLN A 163 -8.77 -16.93 -0.48
CA GLN A 163 -7.98 -16.28 -1.54
C GLN A 163 -6.47 -16.30 -1.29
N GLN A 164 -6.01 -16.88 -0.17
CA GLN A 164 -4.59 -16.98 0.16
C GLN A 164 -3.87 -15.61 0.21
N VAL A 165 -4.53 -14.61 0.80
CA VAL A 165 -4.01 -13.23 0.90
C VAL A 165 -2.62 -13.19 1.55
N SER A 166 -2.38 -14.04 2.55
CA SER A 166 -1.10 -14.09 3.26
C SER A 166 0.05 -14.57 2.36
N GLU A 167 -0.22 -15.53 1.49
CA GLU A 167 0.68 -16.12 0.52
C GLU A 167 0.98 -15.15 -0.61
N ILE A 168 -0.06 -14.50 -1.15
CA ILE A 168 0.05 -13.42 -2.15
C ILE A 168 0.94 -12.30 -1.61
N PHE A 169 0.72 -11.87 -0.36
CA PHE A 169 1.56 -10.89 0.31
C PHE A 169 3.00 -11.40 0.50
N GLY A 170 3.17 -12.67 0.87
CA GLY A 170 4.47 -13.31 1.03
C GLY A 170 5.27 -13.34 -0.27
N ILE A 171 4.62 -13.62 -1.41
CA ILE A 171 5.22 -13.64 -2.74
C ILE A 171 5.59 -12.23 -3.18
N SER A 172 4.66 -11.27 -3.14
CA SER A 172 4.92 -9.86 -3.50
C SER A 172 6.08 -9.25 -2.70
N LYS A 173 6.23 -9.62 -1.43
CA LYS A 173 7.39 -9.21 -0.61
C LYS A 173 8.72 -9.82 -1.08
N LYS A 174 8.73 -11.02 -1.66
CA LYS A 174 9.95 -11.69 -2.16
C LYS A 174 10.38 -11.14 -3.51
N ILE A 175 9.42 -10.82 -4.38
CA ILE A 175 9.64 -10.35 -5.75
C ILE A 175 8.99 -8.98 -6.02
N PRO A 176 9.29 -7.95 -5.20
CA PRO A 176 8.69 -6.63 -5.37
C PRO A 176 9.10 -6.01 -6.72
N GLN A 177 8.15 -5.34 -7.36
CA GLN A 177 8.33 -4.56 -8.59
C GLN A 177 8.28 -3.06 -8.29
N HIS A 178 8.66 -2.22 -9.27
CA HIS A 178 8.64 -0.76 -9.09
C HIS A 178 7.20 -0.24 -8.96
N GLU A 179 6.27 -0.86 -9.68
CA GLU A 179 4.86 -0.53 -9.78
C GLU A 179 4.08 -0.89 -8.51
N ASP A 180 4.63 -1.75 -7.64
CA ASP A 180 4.02 -2.15 -6.37
C ASP A 180 3.93 -1.00 -5.36
N PHE A 181 4.73 0.05 -5.53
CA PHE A 181 4.82 1.15 -4.57
C PHE A 181 4.02 2.37 -5.03
N SER A 182 3.45 3.09 -4.07
CA SER A 182 2.79 4.37 -4.36
C SER A 182 3.73 5.33 -5.09
N GLU A 183 3.17 6.26 -5.86
CA GLU A 183 3.97 7.33 -6.50
C GLU A 183 4.77 8.12 -5.46
N GLN A 184 4.12 8.45 -4.35
CA GLN A 184 4.74 9.12 -3.21
C GLN A 184 5.90 8.31 -2.65
N LEU A 185 7.02 8.99 -2.41
CA LEU A 185 8.19 8.40 -1.80
C LEU A 185 7.88 8.01 -0.35
N ASN A 186 8.19 6.76 0.00
CA ASN A 186 8.02 6.23 1.34
C ASN A 186 9.19 5.28 1.68
N GLN A 187 9.32 4.94 2.95
CA GLN A 187 10.42 4.11 3.42
C GLN A 187 10.45 2.71 2.79
N ASP A 188 9.29 2.12 2.48
CA ASP A 188 9.23 0.81 1.84
C ASP A 188 9.77 0.87 0.41
N LYS A 189 9.39 1.90 -0.35
CA LYS A 189 9.91 2.21 -1.69
C LYS A 189 11.42 2.44 -1.65
N ILE A 190 11.92 3.28 -0.74
CA ILE A 190 13.35 3.54 -0.55
C ILE A 190 14.11 2.25 -0.24
N ASN A 191 13.60 1.43 0.68
CA ASN A 191 14.22 0.16 1.08
C ASN A 191 14.27 -0.84 -0.08
N PHE A 192 13.17 -0.96 -0.85
CA PHE A 192 13.13 -1.79 -2.06
C PHE A 192 14.20 -1.35 -3.06
N TYR A 193 14.22 -0.07 -3.41
CA TYR A 193 15.24 0.49 -4.28
C TYR A 193 16.64 0.15 -3.74
N ASN A 194 16.92 0.39 -2.45
CA ASN A 194 18.23 0.12 -1.84
C ASN A 194 18.67 -1.33 -1.96
N LYS A 195 17.74 -2.28 -1.80
CA LYS A 195 18.01 -3.71 -1.99
C LYS A 195 18.27 -4.06 -3.45
N TRP A 196 17.41 -3.59 -4.35
CA TRP A 196 17.47 -3.89 -5.80
C TRP A 196 18.81 -3.51 -6.44
N THR A 197 19.41 -2.43 -5.97
CA THR A 197 20.64 -1.85 -6.57
C THR A 197 21.89 -2.05 -5.72
N HIS A 198 21.79 -2.84 -4.64
CA HIS A 198 22.88 -3.02 -3.68
C HIS A 198 23.44 -1.70 -3.12
N CYS A 199 22.65 -0.63 -3.13
CA CYS A 199 23.07 0.70 -2.71
C CYS A 199 23.62 0.74 -1.29
N LYS A 200 23.16 -0.11 -0.37
CA LYS A 200 23.74 -0.17 0.98
C LYS A 200 25.22 -0.57 1.02
N ALA A 201 25.63 -1.48 0.13
CA ALA A 201 27.03 -1.89 -0.01
C ALA A 201 27.83 -0.88 -0.86
N LYS A 202 27.19 -0.32 -1.88
CA LYS A 202 27.81 0.59 -2.86
C LYS A 202 27.97 2.03 -2.36
N LEU A 203 27.00 2.60 -1.64
CA LEU A 203 27.05 3.95 -1.03
C LEU A 203 27.73 3.95 0.35
N GLY A 204 27.97 2.77 0.93
CA GLY A 204 28.72 2.63 2.19
C GLY A 204 30.21 2.99 2.05
N ALA A 205 30.74 3.09 0.82
CA ALA A 205 32.12 3.49 0.54
C ALA A 205 32.28 4.93 -0.01
N PRO A 206 31.40 5.47 -0.88
CA PRO A 206 31.39 6.88 -1.25
C PRO A 206 30.06 7.52 -0.83
N LEU A 207 30.04 8.11 0.37
CA LEU A 207 28.93 8.98 0.76
C LEU A 207 29.10 10.32 0.02
N PHE A 208 27.97 10.90 -0.37
CA PHE A 208 27.78 12.09 -1.21
C PHE A 208 28.74 13.28 -0.97
N PHE A 209 29.41 13.35 0.19
CA PHE A 209 30.50 14.29 0.47
C PHE A 209 31.54 13.76 1.49
N SER A 210 31.76 12.43 1.61
CA SER A 210 32.66 11.90 2.66
C SER A 210 34.15 12.07 2.40
N GLU A 211 34.54 12.60 1.23
CA GLU A 211 35.91 13.04 0.97
C GLU A 211 36.00 14.56 0.93
N LEU A 212 35.30 15.24 1.85
CA LEU A 212 35.65 16.63 2.18
C LEU A 212 36.95 16.62 3.01
N SER A 213 38.08 16.32 2.36
CA SER A 213 39.35 16.90 2.77
C SER A 213 39.23 18.42 2.58
N GLU A 214 39.87 19.21 3.45
CA GLU A 214 39.76 20.68 3.39
C GLU A 214 40.40 21.28 2.12
N GLU A 215 41.08 20.47 1.31
CA GLU A 215 41.89 20.92 0.17
C GLU A 215 41.50 20.33 -1.20
N GLU A 216 40.66 19.30 -1.31
CA GLU A 216 40.37 18.70 -2.62
C GLU A 216 39.04 19.18 -3.22
N SER A 217 39.09 19.49 -4.52
CA SER A 217 37.94 19.71 -5.38
C SER A 217 36.86 18.68 -5.04
N THR A 218 35.64 19.14 -4.80
CA THR A 218 34.46 18.31 -4.54
C THR A 218 34.51 17.08 -5.45
N ASN A 219 34.76 15.89 -4.90
CA ASN A 219 34.96 14.63 -5.65
C ASN A 219 33.65 14.10 -6.27
N ILE A 220 32.89 15.00 -6.88
CA ILE A 220 31.63 14.78 -7.58
C ILE A 220 31.89 14.02 -8.87
N GLU A 221 33.06 14.18 -9.47
CA GLU A 221 33.51 13.39 -10.62
C GLU A 221 33.68 11.90 -10.23
N GLY A 222 34.24 11.61 -9.06
CA GLY A 222 34.35 10.24 -8.53
C GLY A 222 32.99 9.61 -8.21
N VAL A 223 32.05 10.38 -7.65
CA VAL A 223 30.66 9.95 -7.42
C VAL A 223 29.92 9.72 -8.75
N LYS A 224 30.04 10.62 -9.72
CA LYS A 224 29.46 10.46 -11.07
C LYS A 224 30.01 9.22 -11.77
N ASN A 225 31.33 9.02 -11.76
CA ASN A 225 31.99 7.87 -12.39
C ASN A 225 31.62 6.53 -11.72
N PHE A 226 31.21 6.55 -10.44
CA PHE A 226 30.73 5.37 -9.74
C PHE A 226 29.34 4.91 -10.23
N PHE A 227 28.49 5.85 -10.69
CA PHE A 227 27.15 5.59 -11.23
C PHE A 227 27.09 5.51 -12.76
N ALA A 228 28.08 6.10 -13.47
CA ALA A 228 28.09 6.26 -14.93
C ALA A 228 28.18 4.95 -15.74
N ASN A 229 28.45 3.81 -15.09
CA ASN A 229 28.63 2.53 -15.78
C ASN A 229 27.33 1.69 -15.88
N ASN A 230 26.21 2.15 -15.32
CA ASN A 230 24.92 1.47 -15.43
C ASN A 230 23.77 2.50 -15.60
N PRO A 231 23.11 2.55 -16.77
CA PRO A 231 22.03 3.50 -17.05
C PRO A 231 20.88 3.49 -16.02
N ALA A 232 20.60 2.34 -15.39
CA ALA A 232 19.60 2.22 -14.35
C ALA A 232 20.06 2.80 -12.99
N GLU A 233 21.37 2.82 -12.73
CA GLU A 233 21.96 3.42 -11.52
C GLU A 233 22.04 4.95 -11.64
N GLU A 234 22.27 5.47 -12.84
CA GLU A 234 22.22 6.91 -13.14
C GLU A 234 20.80 7.50 -12.96
N GLN A 235 19.78 6.84 -13.52
CA GLN A 235 18.38 7.27 -13.33
C GLN A 235 17.95 7.26 -11.85
N ARG A 236 18.47 6.31 -11.07
CA ARG A 236 18.23 6.21 -9.64
C ARG A 236 18.97 7.29 -8.84
N TYR A 237 20.21 7.63 -9.21
CA TYR A 237 20.94 8.75 -8.64
C TYR A 237 20.17 10.04 -8.87
N ILE A 238 19.72 10.29 -10.10
CA ILE A 238 18.89 11.44 -10.47
C ILE A 238 17.60 11.46 -9.63
N PHE A 239 16.90 10.33 -9.50
CA PHE A 239 15.67 10.23 -8.71
C PHE A 239 15.89 10.52 -7.22
N LEU A 240 16.84 9.84 -6.56
CA LEU A 240 17.12 10.06 -5.13
C LEU A 240 17.66 11.46 -4.86
N ARG A 241 18.45 12.01 -5.78
CA ARG A 241 18.96 13.39 -5.77
C ARG A 241 17.81 14.38 -5.82
N ASP A 242 16.92 14.25 -6.79
CA ASP A 242 15.81 15.17 -7.00
C ASP A 242 14.80 15.12 -5.86
N GLU A 243 14.53 13.93 -5.33
CA GLU A 243 13.67 13.77 -4.16
C GLU A 243 14.31 14.35 -2.90
N PHE A 244 15.61 14.12 -2.66
CA PHE A 244 16.29 14.71 -1.51
C PHE A 244 16.34 16.24 -1.60
N ALA A 245 16.60 16.80 -2.79
CA ALA A 245 16.62 18.25 -3.00
C ALA A 245 15.27 18.94 -2.72
N LYS A 246 14.15 18.20 -2.76
CA LYS A 246 12.83 18.71 -2.35
C LYS A 246 12.70 18.88 -0.83
N THR A 247 13.51 18.16 -0.04
CA THR A 247 13.50 18.22 1.43
C THR A 247 14.37 19.34 2.00
N LEU A 248 15.26 19.92 1.17
CA LEU A 248 16.19 20.98 1.57
C LEU A 248 15.51 22.36 1.61
N ASN A 249 15.95 23.22 2.53
CA ASN A 249 15.58 24.63 2.52
C ASN A 249 16.22 25.36 1.32
N SER A 250 15.77 26.58 1.01
CA SER A 250 16.22 27.34 -0.16
C SER A 250 17.74 27.49 -0.24
N THR A 251 18.40 27.82 0.88
CA THR A 251 19.85 28.00 0.94
C THR A 251 20.61 26.70 0.77
N ASP A 252 20.18 25.62 1.43
CA ASP A 252 20.82 24.32 1.33
C ASP A 252 20.62 23.68 -0.05
N LYS A 253 19.45 23.90 -0.65
CA LYS A 253 19.15 23.51 -2.03
C LYS A 253 20.04 24.23 -3.04
N GLU A 254 20.31 25.52 -2.82
CA GLU A 254 21.23 26.28 -3.67
C GLU A 254 22.68 25.79 -3.52
N ILE A 255 23.15 25.55 -2.30
CA ILE A 255 24.46 24.93 -2.04
C ILE A 255 24.56 23.56 -2.73
N TYR A 256 23.50 22.76 -2.64
CA TYR A 256 23.42 21.42 -3.23
C TYR A 256 23.61 21.44 -4.76
N TYR A 257 22.87 22.29 -5.48
CA TYR A 257 23.00 22.40 -6.94
C TYR A 257 24.29 23.09 -7.39
N LEU A 258 24.78 24.09 -6.64
CA LEU A 258 26.06 24.72 -6.96
C LEU A 258 27.20 23.73 -6.79
N SER A 259 27.16 22.92 -5.72
CA SER A 259 28.09 21.82 -5.54
C SER A 259 28.01 20.84 -6.70
N GLU A 260 26.82 20.40 -7.12
CA GLU A 260 26.63 19.47 -8.25
C GLU A 260 27.28 19.95 -9.57
N LYS A 261 27.25 21.27 -9.81
CA LYS A 261 27.90 21.91 -10.96
C LYS A 261 29.43 21.93 -10.86
N GLY A 262 30.01 21.38 -9.80
CA GLY A 262 31.45 21.26 -9.57
C GLY A 262 32.07 22.48 -8.89
N LEU A 263 31.27 23.40 -8.33
CA LEU A 263 31.83 24.56 -7.64
C LEU A 263 32.45 24.16 -6.30
N THR A 264 33.59 24.77 -5.99
CA THR A 264 34.27 24.63 -4.72
C THR A 264 33.49 25.31 -3.60
N GLN A 265 33.72 24.89 -2.34
CA GLN A 265 33.08 25.52 -1.18
C GLN A 265 33.37 27.03 -1.08
N LYS A 266 34.54 27.46 -1.57
CA LYS A 266 34.94 28.87 -1.61
C LYS A 266 34.10 29.65 -2.63
N GLU A 267 33.96 29.13 -3.84
CA GLU A 267 33.12 29.76 -4.89
C GLU A 267 31.64 29.80 -4.50
N ILE A 268 31.15 28.75 -3.83
CA ILE A 268 29.80 28.72 -3.27
C ILE A 268 29.64 29.77 -2.17
N ALA A 269 30.63 29.91 -1.28
CA ALA A 269 30.62 30.90 -0.22
C ALA A 269 30.58 32.33 -0.77
N ASP A 270 31.43 32.62 -1.76
CA ASP A 270 31.50 33.93 -2.42
C ASP A 270 30.16 34.26 -3.12
N ARG A 271 29.54 33.26 -3.77
CA ARG A 271 28.26 33.42 -4.47
C ARG A 271 27.06 33.65 -3.54
N LEU A 272 27.10 33.03 -2.35
CA LEU A 272 26.04 33.16 -1.34
C LEU A 272 26.31 34.28 -0.32
N GLY A 273 27.40 35.04 -0.47
CA GLY A 273 27.76 36.16 0.40
C GLY A 273 28.29 35.74 1.79
N TYR A 274 28.79 34.51 1.94
CA TYR A 274 29.43 34.07 3.18
C TYR A 274 30.85 34.61 3.29
N LYS A 275 31.23 35.10 4.48
CA LYS A 275 32.59 35.61 4.75
C LYS A 275 33.68 34.53 4.70
N THR A 276 33.31 33.27 4.95
CA THR A 276 34.22 32.13 4.95
C THR A 276 33.52 30.87 4.41
N HIS A 277 34.30 29.98 3.78
CA HIS A 277 33.80 28.69 3.27
C HIS A 277 33.34 27.74 4.39
N SER A 278 33.73 28.00 5.65
CA SER A 278 33.35 27.19 6.81
C SER A 278 31.84 27.12 7.04
N ALA A 279 31.09 28.15 6.66
CA ALA A 279 29.63 28.13 6.74
C ALA A 279 29.00 27.13 5.75
N VAL A 280 29.55 27.04 4.54
CA VAL A 280 29.16 26.08 3.50
C VAL A 280 29.52 24.65 3.95
N SER A 281 30.74 24.46 4.48
CA SER A 281 31.19 23.18 5.02
C SER A 281 30.25 22.61 6.10
N LYS A 282 29.81 23.45 7.05
CA LYS A 282 28.87 23.03 8.11
C LYS A 282 27.51 22.61 7.54
N ARG A 283 26.96 23.37 6.59
CA ARG A 283 25.69 23.05 5.92
C ARG A 283 25.80 21.75 5.12
N MET A 284 26.90 21.56 4.40
CA MET A 284 27.18 20.29 3.70
C MET A 284 27.24 19.11 4.68
N LYS A 285 27.92 19.23 5.83
CA LYS A 285 27.95 18.17 6.86
C LYS A 285 26.55 17.82 7.39
N ILE A 286 25.70 18.81 7.60
CA ILE A 286 24.31 18.60 8.03
C ILE A 286 23.52 17.89 6.91
N MET A 287 23.60 18.39 5.67
CA MET A 287 22.94 17.78 4.52
C MET A 287 23.39 16.32 4.30
N ASN A 288 24.66 15.99 4.55
CA ASN A 288 25.13 14.60 4.48
C ASN A 288 24.43 13.71 5.49
N LYS A 289 24.33 14.18 6.73
CA LYS A 289 23.67 13.45 7.79
C LYS A 289 22.18 13.27 7.47
N ASP A 290 21.53 14.32 7.01
CA ASP A 290 20.14 14.29 6.60
C ASP A 290 19.92 13.38 5.40
N PHE A 291 20.85 13.37 4.44
CA PHE A 291 20.83 12.45 3.31
C PHE A 291 20.97 10.99 3.77
N LYS A 292 21.95 10.67 4.63
CA LYS A 292 22.11 9.32 5.21
C LYS A 292 20.87 8.84 5.94
N LYS A 293 20.24 9.73 6.70
CA LYS A 293 18.96 9.46 7.37
C LYS A 293 17.83 9.23 6.36
N PHE A 294 17.75 10.07 5.33
CA PHE A 294 16.75 9.96 4.25
C PHE A 294 16.85 8.62 3.50
N ILE A 295 18.06 8.14 3.22
CA ILE A 295 18.27 6.84 2.55
C ILE A 295 18.29 5.63 3.50
N GLY A 296 18.12 5.82 4.82
CA GLY A 296 18.06 4.75 5.81
C GLY A 296 19.39 4.03 6.09
N PHE A 297 20.49 4.78 6.08
CA PHE A 297 21.84 4.31 6.42
C PHE A 297 22.22 4.48 7.89
N GLU A 298 21.62 5.46 8.60
CA GLU A 298 21.75 5.61 10.05
C GLU A 298 20.49 5.04 10.71
N ASN A 299 20.62 3.87 11.35
CA ASN A 299 19.76 3.45 12.45
C ASN A 299 20.38 3.96 13.75
#